data_AF-A0A7J4NXY7-F1
#
_entry.id   AF-A0A7J4NXY7-F1
#
_cell.length_a   1.000
_cell.length_b   1.000
_cell.length_c   1.000
_cell.angle_alpha   90.00
_cell.angle_beta   90.00
_cell.angle_gamma   90.00
#
_symmetry.space_group_name_H-M   'P 1'
#
loop_
_entity.id
_entity.type
_entity.pdbx_description
1 polymer ?
#
loop_
_entity_poly.entity_id
_entity_poly.type
_entity_poly.pdbx_seq_one_letter_code
_entity_poly.pdbx_strand_id
1 'polypeptide(L)' 'DDIMRGVVCLQEGVWPELDAAGVDRVGAVNVLTSSEPTRPSMASRTHSVTVQVARAE' A
#
# COMPACT_ATOMS: atom_id res chain seq x y z
N ASP A 1 -3.03 20.96 -0.65
CA ASP A 1 -3.78 21.04 0.62
C ASP A 1 -4.97 20.10 0.72
N ASP A 2 -5.09 19.09 -0.17
CA ASP A 2 -6.27 18.22 -0.24
C ASP A 2 -6.16 16.89 0.55
N ILE A 3 -5.00 16.63 1.17
CA ILE A 3 -4.76 15.41 1.95
C ILE A 3 -4.61 15.78 3.43
N MET A 4 -5.45 15.18 4.27
CA MET A 4 -5.44 15.38 5.72
C MET A 4 -4.07 14.98 6.33
N ARG A 5 -3.61 15.71 7.35
CA ARG A 5 -2.41 15.35 8.10
C ARG A 5 -2.52 13.91 8.64
N GLY A 6 -1.47 13.11 8.43
CA GLY A 6 -1.43 11.70 8.83
C GLY A 6 -1.97 10.74 7.77
N VAL A 7 -2.41 11.25 6.62
CA VAL A 7 -2.84 10.44 5.47
C VAL A 7 -1.83 10.61 4.34
N VAL A 8 -1.54 9.51 3.64
CA VAL A 8 -0.80 9.50 2.38
C VAL A 8 -1.64 8.81 1.32
N CYS A 9 -1.45 9.21 0.07
CA CYS A 9 -2.16 8.63 -1.07
C CYS A 9 -1.14 8.09 -2.08
N LEU A 10 -1.23 6.78 -2.35
CA LEU A 10 -0.50 6.10 -3.41
C LEU A 10 -1.52 5.41 -4.30
N GLN A 11 -1.54 5.77 -5.59
CA GLN A 11 -2.55 5.29 -6.53
C GLN A 11 -2.33 3.81 -6.86
N GLU A 12 -3.42 3.09 -7.10
CA GLU A 12 -3.39 1.70 -7.51
C GLU A 12 -3.06 1.55 -9.01
N GLY A 13 -2.73 0.33 -9.44
CA GLY A 13 -2.58 -0.03 -10.85
C GLY A 13 -1.15 -0.11 -11.39
N VAL A 14 -0.15 0.30 -10.60
CA VAL A 14 1.26 0.12 -10.97
C VAL A 14 1.65 -1.35 -10.90
N TRP A 15 2.31 -1.84 -11.96
CA TRP A 15 2.89 -3.19 -11.99
C TRP A 15 4.08 -3.27 -11.03
N PRO A 16 4.15 -4.26 -10.11
CA PRO A 16 5.26 -4.37 -9.18
C PRO A 16 6.57 -4.74 -9.88
N GLU A 17 7.67 -4.12 -9.44
CA GLU A 17 9.04 -4.44 -9.86
C GLU A 17 9.87 -4.71 -8.62
N LEU A 18 9.96 -5.99 -8.25
CA LEU A 18 10.68 -6.42 -7.06
C LEU A 18 12.16 -6.60 -7.38
N ASP A 19 13.02 -5.98 -6.57
CA ASP A 19 14.45 -6.24 -6.63
C ASP A 19 14.84 -7.58 -5.99
N ALA A 20 16.14 -7.88 -5.94
CA ALA A 20 16.66 -9.12 -5.35
C ALA A 20 16.35 -9.28 -3.84
N ALA A 21 16.02 -8.18 -3.14
CA ALA A 21 15.61 -8.20 -1.74
C ALA A 21 14.08 -8.25 -1.57
N GLY A 22 13.32 -8.32 -2.68
CA GLY A 22 11.86 -8.31 -2.65
C GLY A 22 11.26 -6.91 -2.44
N VAL A 23 12.05 -5.85 -2.57
CA VAL A 23 11.58 -4.47 -2.44
C VAL A 23 11.03 -4.00 -3.77
N ASP A 24 9.79 -3.51 -3.76
CA ASP A 24 9.18 -2.88 -4.93
C ASP A 24 9.83 -1.53 -5.24
N ARG A 25 10.23 -1.33 -6.50
CA ARG A 25 10.97 -0.15 -6.98
C ARG A 25 10.11 0.87 -7.71
N VAL A 26 8.84 0.56 -7.96
CA VAL A 26 7.96 1.35 -8.83
C VAL A 26 6.70 1.89 -8.12
N GLY A 27 6.41 1.43 -6.90
CA GLY A 27 5.34 1.98 -6.06
C GLY A 27 3.99 1.28 -6.20
N ALA A 28 3.97 -0.04 -6.38
CA ALA A 28 2.76 -0.85 -6.40
C ALA A 28 2.15 -0.94 -4.98
N VAL A 29 1.18 -0.07 -4.67
CA VAL A 29 0.57 0.07 -3.31
C VAL A 29 0.13 -1.25 -2.67
N ASN A 30 -0.35 -2.21 -3.46
CA ASN A 30 -0.86 -3.48 -2.96
C ASN A 30 0.21 -4.38 -2.32
N VAL A 31 1.51 -4.12 -2.54
CA VAL A 31 2.61 -4.82 -1.83
C VAL A 31 2.61 -4.53 -0.32
N LEU A 32 1.97 -3.43 0.10
CA LEU A 32 1.86 -3.01 1.50
C LEU A 32 0.52 -3.44 2.14
N THR A 33 -0.39 -4.06 1.38
CA THR A 33 -1.75 -4.37 1.84
C THR A 33 -1.88 -5.82 2.29
N SER A 34 -2.78 -6.08 3.25
CA SER A 34 -3.05 -7.43 3.74
C SER A 34 -4.04 -8.16 2.83
N SER A 35 -3.79 -9.44 2.58
CA SER A 35 -4.73 -10.35 1.92
C SER A 35 -5.74 -10.97 2.88
N GLU A 36 -5.69 -10.63 4.18
CA GLU A 36 -6.67 -11.09 5.15
C GLU A 36 -8.04 -10.45 4.84
N PRO A 37 -9.09 -11.26 4.63
CA PRO A 37 -10.39 -10.75 4.24
C PRO A 37 -11.16 -10.20 5.44
N THR A 38 -12.13 -9.31 5.17
CA THR A 38 -13.09 -8.86 6.19
C THR A 38 -13.99 -10.00 6.65
N ARG A 39 -14.61 -9.87 7.83
CA ARG A 39 -15.68 -10.78 8.28
C ARG A 39 -16.97 -9.99 8.52
N PRO A 40 -18.14 -10.56 8.22
CA PRO A 40 -18.38 -11.93 7.73
C PRO A 40 -18.32 -12.09 6.20
N SER A 41 -18.29 -11.00 5.44
CA SER A 41 -18.46 -11.02 3.98
C SER A 41 -17.28 -11.58 3.19
N MET A 42 -16.13 -11.80 3.84
CA MET A 42 -14.90 -12.27 3.20
C MET A 42 -14.41 -11.35 2.06
N ALA A 43 -14.64 -10.04 2.18
CA ALA A 43 -14.31 -9.05 1.16
C ALA A 43 -12.88 -8.51 1.32
N SER A 44 -12.39 -7.83 0.28
CA SER A 44 -11.05 -7.22 0.25
C SER A 44 -10.93 -6.02 1.20
N ARG A 45 -9.74 -5.84 1.81
CA ARG A 45 -9.45 -4.74 2.75
C ARG A 45 -8.28 -3.86 2.27
N THR A 46 -8.48 -3.13 1.18
CA THR A 46 -7.41 -2.35 0.53
C THR A 46 -7.26 -0.91 1.03
N HIS A 47 -8.29 -0.35 1.71
CA HIS A 47 -8.33 1.05 2.16
C HIS A 47 -8.26 1.20 3.69
N SER A 48 -7.78 0.18 4.40
CA SER A 48 -7.63 0.18 5.86
C SER A 48 -6.25 -0.33 6.23
N VAL A 49 -5.23 0.44 5.83
CA VAL A 49 -3.82 0.05 5.94
C VAL A 49 -3.05 1.20 6.59
N THR A 50 -2.30 0.88 7.62
CA THR A 50 -1.37 1.81 8.27
C THR A 50 0.03 1.58 7.73
N VAL A 51 0.75 2.68 7.48
CA VAL A 51 2.13 2.65 6.99
C VAL A 51 2.96 3.65 7.77
N GLN A 52 4.28 3.44 7.77
CA GLN A 52 5.24 4.47 8.14
C GLN A 52 5.94 4.94 6.88
N VAL A 53 6.16 6.26 6.78
CA VAL A 53 6.83 6.87 5.63
C VAL A 53 8.11 7.53 6.11
N ALA A 54 9.20 7.29 5.39
CA ALA A 54 10.47 7.95 5.56
C ALA A 54 10.95 8.47 4.20
N ARG A 55 11.82 9.47 4.21
CA ARG A 55 12.52 9.89 3.00
C ARG A 55 13.41 8.72 2.52
N ALA A 56 13.38 8.42 1.23
CA ALA A 56 14.33 7.48 0.64
C ALA A 56 15.76 8.04 0.76
N GLU A 57 16.72 7.16 1.02
CA GLU A 57 18.15 7.49 1.07
C GLU A 57 18.69 7.88 -0.32
#